data_AF-A0A1V4Z008-F1
#
_entry.id   AF-A0A1V4Z008-F1
#
_cell.length_a   1.000
_cell.length_b   1.000
_cell.length_c   1.000
_cell.angle_alpha   90.00
_cell.angle_beta   90.00
_cell.angle_gamma   90.00
#
_symmetry.space_group_name_H-M   'P 1'
#
loop_
_entity.id
_entity.type
_entity.pdbx_description
1 polymer ?
#
loop_
_entity_poly.entity_id
_entity_poly.type
_entity_poly.pdbx_seq_one_letter_code
_entity_poly.pdbx_strand_id
1 'polypeptide(L)' 'MDERPPSRFQRLRKHEMRINLLLALASLFMVSVGLVLRSNITVGISLLLLIFFSTYTIYGLVRRER' A
#
# COMPACT_ATOMS: atom_id res chain seq x y z
N MET A 1 1.51 -0.90 -33.28
CA MET A 1 0.20 -1.04 -32.61
C MET A 1 0.32 -0.37 -31.26
N ASP A 2 -0.15 0.87 -31.14
CA ASP A 2 -0.19 1.60 -29.86
C ASP A 2 -1.39 1.11 -29.05
N GLU A 3 -1.21 0.05 -28.28
CA GLU A 3 -2.18 -0.39 -27.29
C GLU A 3 -2.16 0.57 -26.09
N ARG A 4 -2.71 1.78 -26.27
CA ARG A 4 -3.02 2.66 -25.14
C ARG A 4 -4.01 1.92 -24.24
N PRO A 5 -3.67 1.58 -22.98
CA PRO A 5 -4.58 0.84 -22.12
C PRO A 5 -5.86 1.65 -21.91
N PRO A 6 -7.04 1.01 -21.88
CA PRO A 6 -8.32 1.71 -21.78
C PRO A 6 -8.33 2.66 -20.57
N SER A 7 -8.82 3.88 -20.73
CA SER A 7 -8.86 4.92 -19.69
C SER A 7 -9.56 4.51 -18.38
N ARG A 8 -10.31 3.39 -18.39
CA ARG A 8 -10.85 2.74 -17.19
C ARG A 8 -9.75 2.14 -16.30
N PHE A 9 -8.73 1.50 -16.87
CA PHE A 9 -7.61 0.91 -16.13
C PHE A 9 -6.78 1.97 -15.40
N GLN A 10 -6.59 3.14 -16.00
CA GLN A 10 -5.89 4.25 -15.33
C GLN A 10 -6.69 4.79 -14.12
N ARG A 11 -8.02 4.82 -14.20
CA ARG A 11 -8.89 5.27 -13.09
C ARG A 11 -8.97 4.24 -11.96
N LEU A 12 -9.07 2.95 -12.30
CA LEU A 12 -9.02 1.83 -11.35
C LEU A 12 -7.67 1.82 -10.62
N ARG A 13 -6.56 1.90 -11.35
CA ARG A 13 -5.22 1.90 -10.79
C ARG A 13 -4.94 3.10 -9.86
N LYS A 14 -5.58 4.25 -10.09
CA LYS A 14 -5.53 5.42 -9.19
C LYS A 14 -6.31 5.20 -7.89
N HIS A 15 -7.43 4.46 -7.94
CA HIS A 15 -8.17 4.08 -6.72
C HIS A 15 -7.42 3.02 -5.93
N GLU A 16 -6.85 2.03 -6.59
CA GLU A 16 -6.01 0.98 -5.97
C GLU A 16 -4.82 1.58 -5.19
N MET A 17 -4.10 2.55 -5.77
CA MET A 17 -3.01 3.22 -5.05
C MET A 17 -3.48 3.98 -3.80
N ARG A 18 -4.65 4.64 -3.86
CA ARG A 18 -5.21 5.32 -2.68
C ARG A 18 -5.58 4.33 -1.59
N ILE A 19 -6.16 3.18 -1.97
CA ILE A 19 -6.50 2.11 -1.04
C ILE A 19 -5.21 1.55 -0.39
N ASN A 20 -4.17 1.28 -1.17
CA ASN A 20 -2.91 0.77 -0.63
C ASN A 20 -2.21 1.78 0.28
N LEU A 21 -2.29 3.08 -0.03
CA LEU A 21 -1.79 4.13 0.88
C LEU A 21 -2.56 4.14 2.21
N LEU A 22 -3.89 4.05 2.17
CA LEU A 22 -4.72 3.95 3.38
C LEU A 22 -4.40 2.68 4.19
N LEU A 23 -4.21 1.54 3.51
CA LEU A 23 -3.84 0.28 4.15
C LEU A 23 -2.43 0.33 4.76
N ALA A 24 -1.49 1.05 4.13
CA ALA A 24 -0.17 1.30 4.71
C ALA A 24 -0.29 2.14 6.00
N LEU A 25 -1.06 3.22 5.99
CA LEU A 25 -1.31 4.04 7.18
C LEU A 25 -1.99 3.24 8.29
N ALA A 26 -2.98 2.41 7.95
CA ALA A 26 -3.64 1.52 8.91
C ALA A 26 -2.68 0.47 9.48
N SER A 27 -1.77 -0.06 8.65
CA SER A 27 -0.73 -1.00 9.09
C SER A 27 0.24 -0.34 10.07
N LEU A 28 0.64 0.91 9.81
CA LEU A 28 1.49 1.70 10.73
C LEU A 28 0.79 1.94 12.07
N PHE A 29 -0.51 2.23 12.04
CA PHE A 29 -1.31 2.36 13.25
C PHE A 29 -1.35 1.04 14.05
N MET A 30 -1.55 -0.10 13.37
CA MET A 30 -1.51 -1.41 14.03
C MET A 30 -0.15 -1.78 14.60
N VAL A 31 0.97 -1.36 13.97
CA VAL A 31 2.30 -1.51 14.57
C VAL A 31 2.35 -0.76 15.92
N SER A 32 1.84 0.46 15.95
CA SER A 32 1.80 1.28 17.17
C SER A 32 0.93 0.62 18.26
N VAL A 33 -0.25 0.12 17.90
CA VAL A 33 -1.13 -0.62 18.81
C VAL A 33 -0.48 -1.91 19.31
N GLY A 34 0.16 -2.68 18.42
CA GLY A 34 0.87 -3.91 18.77
C GLY A 34 2.03 -3.66 19.74
N LEU A 35 2.75 -2.55 19.57
CA LEU A 35 3.80 -2.12 20.49
C LEU A 35 3.23 -1.79 21.88
N VAL A 36 2.13 -1.04 21.94
CA VAL A 36 1.43 -0.71 23.20
C VAL A 36 0.94 -1.97 23.92
N LEU A 37 0.37 -2.91 23.17
CA LEU A 37 -0.11 -4.19 23.70
C LEU A 37 1.02 -5.21 23.97
N ARG A 38 2.28 -4.87 23.66
CA ARG A 38 3.46 -5.76 23.74
C ARG A 38 3.27 -7.09 23.00
N SER A 39 2.46 -7.10 21.94
CA SER A 39 2.20 -8.28 21.12
C SER A 39 3.20 -8.33 19.95
N ASN A 40 4.26 -9.11 20.12
CA ASN A 40 5.30 -9.29 19.09
C ASN A 40 4.74 -9.85 17.78
N ILE A 41 3.72 -10.71 17.86
CA ILE A 41 3.06 -11.30 16.68
C ILE A 41 2.31 -10.20 15.91
N THR A 42 1.53 -9.37 16.60
CA THR A 42 0.79 -8.26 15.97
C THR A 42 1.75 -7.29 15.30
N VAL A 43 2.82 -6.90 16.00
CA VAL A 43 3.85 -6.00 15.45
C VAL A 43 4.49 -6.60 14.19
N GLY A 44 4.87 -7.88 14.22
CA GLY A 44 5.46 -8.57 13.07
C GLY A 44 4.54 -8.61 11.86
N ILE A 45 3.27 -9.01 12.04
CA ILE A 45 2.28 -9.06 10.95
C ILE A 45 2.01 -7.67 10.39
N SER A 46 1.85 -6.66 11.25
CA SER A 46 1.60 -5.29 10.83
C SER A 46 2.80 -4.68 10.08
N LEU A 47 4.02 -5.01 10.47
CA LEU A 47 5.23 -4.62 9.74
C LEU A 47 5.29 -5.24 8.34
N LEU A 48 4.98 -6.53 8.19
CA LEU A 48 4.94 -7.20 6.89
C LEU A 48 3.91 -6.55 5.95
N LEU A 49 2.71 -6.28 6.46
CA LEU A 49 1.66 -5.58 5.71
C LEU A 49 2.09 -4.17 5.33
N LEU A 50 2.70 -3.43 6.26
CA LEU A 50 3.21 -2.09 6.01
C LEU A 50 4.25 -2.09 4.87
N ILE A 51 5.20 -3.02 4.89
CA ILE A 51 6.22 -3.15 3.84
C ILE A 51 5.57 -3.47 2.50
N PHE A 52 4.62 -4.41 2.47
CA PHE A 52 3.91 -4.81 1.25
C PHE A 52 3.16 -3.63 0.62
N PHE A 53 2.31 -2.94 1.40
CA PHE A 53 1.53 -1.81 0.91
C PHE A 53 2.40 -0.61 0.54
N SER A 54 3.47 -0.35 1.30
CA SER A 54 4.42 0.73 0.98
C SER A 54 5.15 0.46 -0.33
N THR A 55 5.64 -0.78 -0.52
CA THR A 55 6.32 -1.18 -1.75
C THR A 55 5.40 -1.05 -2.96
N TYR A 56 4.15 -1.51 -2.85
CA TYR A 56 3.18 -1.38 -3.92
C TYR A 56 2.85 0.08 -4.23
N THR A 57 2.72 0.92 -3.19
CA THR A 57 2.44 2.35 -3.32
C THR A 57 3.60 3.09 -4.01
N ILE A 58 4.84 2.82 -3.60
CA ILE A 58 6.06 3.42 -4.19
C ILE A 58 6.20 2.96 -5.64
N TYR A 59 6.08 1.67 -5.91
CA TYR A 59 6.14 1.13 -7.28
C TYR A 59 5.06 1.75 -8.18
N GLY A 60 3.85 1.92 -7.62
CA GLY A 60 2.76 2.61 -8.28
C GLY A 60 3.09 4.06 -8.65
N LEU A 61 3.68 4.81 -7.70
CA LEU A 61 4.12 6.20 -7.89
C LEU A 61 5.22 6.31 -8.95
N VAL A 62 6.29 5.53 -8.83
CA VAL A 62 7.43 5.56 -9.77
C VAL A 62 6.99 5.22 -11.19
N ARG A 63 6.11 4.22 -11.36
CA ARG A 63 5.55 3.84 -12.67
C ARG A 63 4.51 4.85 -13.20
N ARG A 64 4.18 5.90 -12.45
CA ARG A 64 3.30 6.98 -12.90
C ARG A 64 4.09 8.21 -13.36
N GLU A 65 5.34 8.34 -12.90
CA GLU A 65 6.28 9.38 -13.35
C GLU A 65 7.03 9.01 -14.64
N ARG A 66 7.19 7.72 -14.96
CA ARG A 66 7.63 7.23 -16.28
C ARG A 66 6.46 7.02 -17.22
#